data_AF-A0AAW1YA44-F1
#
_entry.id   AF-A0AAW1YA44-F1
#
_cell.length_a   1.000
_cell.length_b   1.000
_cell.length_c   1.000
_cell.angle_alpha   90.00
_cell.angle_beta   90.00
_cell.angle_gamma   90.00
#
_symmetry.space_group_name_H-M   'P 1'
#
loop_
_entity.id
_entity.type
_entity.pdbx_description
1 polymer ?
#
loop_
_entity_poly.entity_id
_entity_poly.type
_entity_poly.pdbx_seq_one_letter_code
_entity_poly.pdbx_strand_id
1 'polypeptide(L)'
;MADETAGSTSRMPFAFLEDIHQRFVRSYGRAVLSAQAYGMNDEFSRVLSQQMEYYSNDPNADRINRLKGEMSQVRNVMIENIDKV
;
A
#
# COMPACT_ATOMS: atom_id res chain seq x y z
N MET A 1 18.58 19.90 11.22
CA MET A 1 18.24 19.26 9.94
C MET A 1 17.57 17.93 10.27
N ALA A 2 16.25 17.92 10.49
CA ALA A 2 15.49 16.74 10.93
C ALA A 2 14.11 16.68 10.25
N ASP A 3 13.97 17.34 9.10
CA ASP A 3 12.69 17.54 8.40
C ASP A 3 12.72 16.97 6.97
N GLU A 4 13.70 16.14 6.63
CA GLU A 4 13.83 15.55 5.28
C GLU A 4 13.57 14.03 5.25
N THR A 5 13.40 13.39 6.42
CA THR A 5 13.14 11.95 6.53
C THR A 5 11.65 11.59 6.47
N ALA A 6 10.75 12.49 6.90
CA ALA A 6 9.30 12.25 6.91
C ALA A 6 8.72 12.02 5.50
N GLY A 7 9.30 12.67 4.47
CA GLY A 7 8.90 12.51 3.08
C GLY A 7 9.31 11.17 2.45
N SER A 8 10.34 10.49 2.99
CA SER A 8 10.74 9.15 2.54
C SER A 8 10.03 8.04 3.34
N THR A 9 9.84 8.22 4.65
CA THR A 9 9.16 7.24 5.50
C THR A 9 7.67 7.12 5.18
N SER A 10 6.98 8.22 4.83
CA SER A 10 5.56 8.15 4.45
C SER A 10 5.34 7.45 3.10
N ARG A 11 6.34 7.35 2.22
CA ARG A 11 6.15 6.70 0.91
C ARG A 11 5.94 5.19 1.00
N MET A 12 6.57 4.54 1.97
CA MET A 12 6.55 3.08 2.12
C MET A 12 5.16 2.53 2.50
N PRO A 13 4.45 3.10 3.50
CA PRO A 13 3.08 2.71 3.79
C PRO A 13 2.12 2.89 2.61
N PHE A 14 2.21 4.00 1.87
CA PHE A 14 1.34 4.24 0.72
C PHE A 14 1.64 3.30 -0.45
N ALA A 15 2.92 2.97 -0.70
CA ALA A 15 3.29 2.00 -1.70
C ALA A 15 2.78 0.59 -1.34
N PHE A 16 2.84 0.22 -0.06
CA PHE A 16 2.21 -1.01 0.44
C PHE A 16 0.70 -1.02 0.17
N LEU A 17 -0.02 0.05 0.53
CA LEU A 17 -1.46 0.14 0.32
C LEU A 17 -1.84 0.04 -1.17
N GLU A 18 -1.10 0.71 -2.05
CA GLU A 18 -1.31 0.65 -3.50
C GLU A 18 -1.09 -0.76 -4.06
N ASP A 19 0.00 -1.43 -3.66
CA ASP A 19 0.30 -2.80 -4.09
C ASP A 19 -0.75 -3.80 -3.59
N ILE A 20 -1.19 -3.67 -2.33
CA ILE A 20 -2.28 -4.48 -1.78
C ILE A 20 -3.59 -4.25 -2.53
N HIS A 21 -3.94 -2.99 -2.81
CA HIS A 21 -5.14 -2.65 -3.57
C HIS A 21 -5.12 -3.27 -4.98
N GLN A 22 -4.01 -3.12 -5.71
CA GLN A 22 -3.86 -3.68 -7.05
C GLN A 22 -3.97 -5.21 -7.03
N ARG A 23 -3.34 -5.88 -6.07
CA ARG A 23 -3.43 -7.34 -5.92
C ARG A 23 -4.85 -7.78 -5.59
N PHE A 24 -5.52 -7.09 -4.68
CA PHE A 24 -6.89 -7.42 -4.28
C PHE A 24 -7.87 -7.30 -5.47
N VAL A 25 -7.82 -6.18 -6.19
CA VAL A 25 -8.68 -5.95 -7.36
C VAL A 25 -8.36 -6.92 -8.49
N ARG A 26 -7.09 -7.25 -8.72
CA ARG A 26 -6.67 -8.22 -9.74
C ARG A 26 -7.15 -9.64 -9.43
N SER A 27 -7.10 -10.04 -8.16
CA SER A 27 -7.50 -11.38 -7.73
C SER A 27 -9.02 -11.53 -7.66
N TYR A 28 -9.74 -10.55 -7.10
CA TYR A 28 -11.16 -10.71 -6.78
C TYR A 28 -12.10 -9.89 -7.67
N GLY A 29 -11.66 -8.78 -8.24
CA GLY A 29 -12.43 -7.98 -9.20
C GLY A 29 -13.88 -7.72 -8.78
N ARG A 30 -14.84 -8.30 -9.50
CA ARG A 30 -16.28 -8.17 -9.20
C ARG A 30 -16.80 -9.16 -8.16
N ALA A 31 -16.05 -10.23 -7.84
CA ALA A 31 -16.45 -11.25 -6.87
C ALA A 31 -16.61 -10.68 -5.44
N VAL A 32 -15.96 -9.53 -5.16
CA VAL A 32 -16.09 -8.82 -3.87
C VAL A 32 -17.53 -8.38 -3.59
N LEU A 33 -18.32 -8.12 -4.64
CA LEU A 33 -19.68 -7.57 -4.51
C LEU A 33 -20.68 -8.59 -3.96
N SER A 34 -20.38 -9.88 -4.10
CA SER A 34 -21.18 -11.00 -3.59
C SER A 34 -20.44 -11.78 -2.50
N ALA A 35 -19.36 -11.22 -1.95
CA ALA A 35 -18.55 -11.86 -0.94
C ALA A 35 -19.33 -12.04 0.36
N GLN A 36 -19.28 -13.25 0.94
CA GLN A 36 -19.67 -13.44 2.33
C GLN A 36 -18.63 -12.79 3.25
N ALA A 37 -19.03 -12.51 4.49
CA ALA A 37 -18.12 -11.97 5.50
C ALA A 37 -16.86 -12.85 5.60
N TYR A 38 -15.68 -12.21 5.57
CA TYR A 38 -14.37 -12.89 5.59
C TYR A 38 -14.12 -13.87 4.42
N GLY A 39 -14.93 -13.85 3.36
CA GLY A 39 -14.82 -14.81 2.25
C GLY A 39 -13.48 -14.78 1.50
N MET A 40 -12.73 -13.68 1.59
CA MET A 40 -11.39 -13.55 0.98
C MET A 40 -10.27 -13.65 2.01
N ASN A 41 -10.60 -13.80 3.29
CA ASN A 41 -9.64 -13.65 4.38
C ASN A 41 -8.63 -14.79 4.41
N ASP A 42 -9.06 -16.05 4.20
CA ASP A 42 -8.17 -17.21 4.30
C ASP A 42 -6.99 -17.17 3.31
N GLU A 43 -7.25 -16.64 2.12
CA GLU A 43 -6.24 -16.50 1.07
C GLU A 43 -5.52 -15.15 1.16
N PHE A 44 -6.27 -14.06 1.25
CA PHE A 44 -5.69 -12.72 1.15
C PHE A 44 -4.95 -12.28 2.43
N SER A 45 -5.30 -12.82 3.59
CA SER A 45 -4.53 -12.56 4.84
C SER A 45 -3.06 -12.97 4.71
N ARG A 46 -2.78 -14.06 3.98
CA ARG A 46 -1.40 -14.52 3.74
C ARG A 46 -0.64 -13.54 2.86
N VAL A 47 -1.29 -13.04 1.82
CA VAL A 47 -0.73 -12.02 0.91
C VAL A 47 -0.47 -10.73 1.68
N LEU A 48 -1.41 -10.29 2.52
CA LEU A 48 -1.25 -9.13 3.38
C LEU A 48 -0.05 -9.26 4.31
N SER A 49 0.08 -10.38 5.02
CA SER A 49 1.20 -10.62 5.94
C SER A 49 2.55 -10.63 5.23
N GLN A 50 2.66 -11.30 4.08
CA GLN A 50 3.90 -11.34 3.29
C GLN A 50 4.33 -9.95 2.81
N GLN A 51 3.38 -9.16 2.30
CA GLN A 51 3.70 -7.81 1.86
C GLN A 51 4.01 -6.90 3.05
N MET A 52 3.32 -7.04 4.17
CA MET A 52 3.64 -6.26 5.37
C MET A 52 5.07 -6.52 5.85
N GLU A 53 5.52 -7.78 5.84
CA GLU A 53 6.89 -8.15 6.17
C GLU A 53 7.91 -7.58 5.16
N TYR A 54 7.61 -7.69 3.86
CA TYR A 54 8.46 -7.13 2.80
C TYR A 54 8.65 -5.61 2.94
N TYR A 55 7.56 -4.86 3.14
CA TYR A 55 7.64 -3.40 3.26
C TYR A 55 8.18 -2.93 4.62
N SER A 56 8.15 -3.77 5.66
CA SER A 56 8.66 -3.43 7.00
C SER A 56 10.13 -3.79 7.21
N ASN A 57 10.61 -4.87 6.58
CA ASN A 57 11.92 -5.46 6.90
C ASN A 57 12.88 -5.62 5.72
N ASP A 58 12.44 -5.48 4.46
CA ASP A 58 13.32 -5.68 3.28
C ASP A 58 13.88 -4.34 2.75
N PRO A 59 15.21 -4.10 2.81
CA PRO A 59 15.85 -2.91 2.24
C PRO A 59 15.63 -2.75 0.71
N ASN A 60 15.30 -3.84 0.00
CA ASN A 60 15.00 -3.79 -1.43
C ASN A 60 13.64 -3.14 -1.72
N ALA A 61 12.70 -3.18 -0.78
CA ALA A 61 11.40 -2.51 -0.92
C ALA A 61 11.61 -0.98 -1.05
N ASP A 62 12.50 -0.41 -0.24
CA ASP A 62 12.92 0.99 -0.36
C ASP A 62 13.57 1.30 -1.71
N ARG A 63 14.43 0.41 -2.22
CA ARG A 63 15.14 0.61 -3.49
C ARG A 63 14.18 0.63 -4.68
N ILE A 64 13.23 -0.31 -4.74
CA ILE A 64 12.22 -0.37 -5.81
C ILE A 64 11.25 0.80 -5.69
N ASN A 65 10.86 1.20 -4.48
CA ASN A 65 9.98 2.36 -4.28
C ASN A 65 10.66 3.69 -4.61
N ARG A 66 11.98 3.83 -4.39
CA ARG A 66 12.71 5.01 -4.87
C ARG A 66 12.69 5.11 -6.39
N LEU A 67 12.89 4.00 -7.10
CA LEU A 67 12.82 3.94 -8.56
C LEU A 67 11.40 4.20 -9.09
N LYS A 68 10.36 3.66 -8.44
CA LYS A 68 8.95 3.95 -8.79
C LYS A 68 8.51 5.37 -8.39
N GLY A 69 9.16 5.96 -7.38
CA GLY A 69 8.81 7.24 -6.78
C GLY A 69 9.05 8.46 -7.65
N GLU A 70 9.91 8.34 -8.67
CA GLU A 70 10.06 9.34 -9.74
C GLU A 70 8.83 9.43 -10.65
N MET A 71 7.92 8.45 -10.59
CA MET A 71 6.77 8.36 -11.51
C MET A 71 5.43 8.85 -10.92
N SER A 72 5.34 9.27 -9.65
CA SER A 72 4.03 9.54 -8.99
C SER A 72 3.88 10.92 -8.37
N GLN A 73 3.14 11.76 -9.10
CA GLN A 73 2.61 13.08 -8.74
C GLN A 73 1.15 12.96 -8.21
N VAL A 74 0.87 11.99 -7.33
CA VAL A 74 -0.50 11.78 -6.77
C VAL A 74 -0.55 12.00 -5.24
N ARG A 75 0.58 12.29 -4.60
CA ARG A 75 0.70 12.43 -3.13
C ARG A 75 -0.07 13.60 -2.50
N ASN A 76 -0.41 14.64 -3.25
CA ASN A 76 -1.02 15.85 -2.68
C ASN A 76 -2.53 15.73 -2.38
N VAL A 77 -3.25 14.76 -2.96
CA VAL A 77 -4.73 14.71 -2.88
C VAL A 77 -5.24 14.02 -1.61
N MET A 78 -4.42 13.23 -0.91
CA MET A 78 -4.92 12.36 0.17
C MET A 78 -4.76 12.94 1.59
N ILE A 79 -3.85 13.89 1.81
CA ILE A 79 -3.66 14.51 3.13
C ILE A 79 -4.88 15.38 3.50
N GLU A 80 -5.55 15.99 2.52
CA GLU A 80 -6.76 16.81 2.75
C GLU A 80 -7.98 16.03 3.26
N ASN A 81 -8.01 14.69 3.12
CA ASN A 81 -9.20 13.91 3.50
C ASN A 81 -9.24 13.55 4.98
N ILE A 82 -8.11 13.57 5.70
CA ILE A 82 -8.07 13.16 7.12
C ILE A 82 -8.57 14.28 8.05
N ASP A 83 -8.43 15.56 7.65
CA ASP A 83 -8.92 16.70 8.43
C ASP A 83 -10.43 16.98 8.26
N LYS A 84 -11.14 16.21 7.42
CA LYS A 84 -12.56 16.42 7.11
C LYS A 84 -13.50 15.29 7.54
N VAL A 85 -13.02 14.29 8.28
CA VAL A 85 -13.86 13.20 8.81
C VAL A 85 -14.25 13.46 10.25
#